data_AF-A0A5J4KI57-F1
#
_entry.id   AF-A0A5J4KI57-F1
#
_cell.length_a   1.000
_cell.length_b   1.000
_cell.length_c   1.000
_cell.angle_alpha   90.00
_cell.angle_beta   90.00
_cell.angle_gamma   90.00
#
_symmetry.space_group_name_H-M   'P 1'
#
loop_
_entity.id
_entity.type
_entity.pdbx_description
1 polymer ?
#
loop_
_entity_poly.entity_id
_entity_poly.type
_entity_poly.pdbx_seq_one_letter_code
_entity_poly.pdbx_strand_id
1 'polypeptide(L)'
;MNSPLEIRKVILGVVMAIVWMCIFIFLKDSIVIDWAGDGSNLTSLKLVLGVIGLLVVFCYHLFVNASPETKKLSATATLTIVWLSLILFYPFKDPANTNGGAVGFFALIGGLAVVVLWVRFFSDELVAA
;
A
#
# COMPACT_ATOMS: atom_id res chain seq x y z
N MET A 1 -6.72 11.26 -20.82
CA MET A 1 -7.04 11.99 -19.56
C MET A 1 -7.14 13.50 -19.77
N ASN A 2 -8.33 14.06 -20.01
CA ASN A 2 -8.47 15.47 -20.46
C ASN A 2 -9.17 16.41 -19.48
N SER A 3 -9.47 15.99 -18.24
CA SER A 3 -10.10 16.87 -17.23
C SER A 3 -9.24 17.03 -15.96
N PRO A 4 -9.08 18.25 -15.44
CA PRO A 4 -8.36 18.50 -14.18
C PRO A 4 -8.95 17.74 -12.98
N LEU A 5 -10.23 17.38 -13.05
CA LEU A 5 -10.94 16.67 -11.99
C LEU A 5 -10.53 15.19 -11.90
N GLU A 6 -10.23 14.54 -13.02
CA GLU A 6 -9.78 13.14 -13.02
C GLU A 6 -8.35 13.02 -12.47
N ILE A 7 -7.46 13.93 -12.85
CA ILE A 7 -6.07 13.96 -12.36
C ILE A 7 -6.01 14.13 -10.83
N ARG A 8 -6.88 14.98 -10.26
CA ARG A 8 -6.95 15.18 -8.80
C ARG A 8 -7.24 13.90 -8.04
N LYS A 9 -7.99 12.97 -8.62
CA LYS A 9 -8.31 11.66 -8.00
C LYS A 9 -7.06 10.76 -7.96
N VAL A 10 -6.23 10.81 -8.99
CA VAL A 10 -4.93 10.10 -8.99
C VAL A 10 -4.02 10.68 -7.91
N ILE A 11 -3.89 12.01 -7.85
CA ILE A 11 -3.05 12.70 -6.86
C ILE A 11 -3.50 12.34 -5.45
N LEU A 12 -4.81 12.36 -5.18
CA LEU A 12 -5.34 12.03 -3.87
C LEU A 12 -5.00 10.58 -3.46
N GLY A 13 -5.10 9.61 -4.38
CA GLY A 13 -4.70 8.22 -4.12
C GLY A 13 -3.22 8.10 -3.77
N VAL A 14 -2.35 8.78 -4.53
CA VAL A 14 -0.90 8.84 -4.28
C VAL A 14 -0.61 9.48 -2.91
N VAL A 15 -1.24 10.60 -2.60
CA VAL A 15 -1.07 11.28 -1.31
C VAL A 15 -1.51 10.37 -0.16
N MET A 16 -2.62 9.65 -0.29
CA MET A 16 -3.04 8.67 0.73
C MET A 16 -2.00 7.57 0.93
N ALA A 17 -1.38 7.05 -0.13
CA ALA A 17 -0.32 6.05 -0.01
C ALA A 17 0.96 6.61 0.65
N ILE A 18 1.31 7.86 0.38
CA ILE A 18 2.45 8.53 1.03
C ILE A 18 2.16 8.75 2.52
N VAL A 19 0.97 9.23 2.86
CA VAL A 19 0.55 9.38 4.27
C VAL A 19 0.53 8.03 4.98
N TRP A 20 0.13 6.96 4.30
CA TRP A 20 0.21 5.61 4.82
C TRP A 20 1.66 5.17 5.06
N MET A 21 2.57 5.42 4.12
CA MET A 21 4.00 5.13 4.26
C MET A 21 4.62 5.83 5.48
N CYS A 22 4.17 7.07 5.79
CA CYS A 22 4.63 7.83 6.95
C CYS A 22 4.44 7.07 8.28
N ILE A 23 3.48 6.14 8.38
CA ILE A 23 3.29 5.30 9.58
C ILE A 23 4.56 4.49 9.87
N PHE A 24 5.22 3.94 8.85
CA PHE A 24 6.42 3.12 9.03
C PHE A 24 7.65 3.95 9.39
N ILE A 25 7.71 5.20 8.92
CA ILE A 25 8.84 6.12 9.12
C ILE A 25 8.78 6.77 10.51
N PHE A 26 7.61 7.30 10.89
CA PHE A 26 7.49 8.15 12.07
C PHE A 26 7.01 7.40 13.32
N LEU A 27 6.29 6.29 13.17
CA LEU A 27 5.85 5.51 14.33
C LEU A 27 6.98 4.61 14.82
N LYS A 28 7.30 4.68 16.11
CA LYS A 28 8.33 3.84 16.72
C LYS A 28 7.78 2.44 17.01
N ASP A 29 8.60 1.40 16.76
CA ASP A 29 8.20 0.00 16.97
C ASP A 29 7.95 -0.36 18.43
N SER A 30 8.45 0.44 19.37
CA SER A 30 8.25 0.26 20.81
C SER A 30 6.84 0.62 21.29
N ILE A 31 6.01 1.23 20.44
CA ILE A 31 4.65 1.63 20.81
C ILE A 31 3.71 0.46 20.57
N VAL A 32 3.08 0.00 21.65
CA VAL A 32 2.18 -1.14 21.69
C VAL A 32 0.82 -0.75 22.27
N ILE A 33 -0.22 -1.41 21.80
CA ILE A 33 -1.56 -1.37 22.39
C ILE A 33 -1.66 -2.55 23.35
N ASP A 34 -2.00 -2.26 24.59
CA ASP A 34 -2.40 -3.24 25.58
C ASP A 34 -3.93 -3.26 25.64
N TRP A 35 -4.54 -4.33 25.13
CA TRP A 35 -5.99 -4.46 25.08
C TRP A 35 -6.63 -4.83 26.42
N ALA A 36 -5.85 -5.43 27.33
CA ALA A 36 -6.32 -5.92 28.63
C ALA A 36 -5.84 -5.04 29.80
N GLY A 37 -4.81 -4.23 29.59
CA GLY A 37 -4.21 -3.35 30.60
C GLY A 37 -3.32 -4.07 31.61
N ASP A 38 -3.01 -5.35 31.37
CA ASP A 38 -2.25 -6.24 32.25
C ASP A 38 -0.86 -6.61 31.70
N GLY A 39 -0.48 -6.05 30.55
CA GLY A 39 0.79 -6.31 29.87
C GLY A 39 0.91 -7.68 29.21
N SER A 40 -0.16 -8.50 29.18
CA SER A 40 -0.11 -9.88 28.67
C SER A 40 -0.29 -9.98 27.16
N ASN A 41 -1.04 -9.07 26.54
CA ASN A 41 -1.39 -9.12 25.12
C ASN A 41 -1.07 -7.81 24.40
N LEU A 42 0.22 -7.61 24.12
CA LEU A 42 0.75 -6.41 23.50
C LEU A 42 0.73 -6.55 21.98
N THR A 43 -0.04 -5.68 21.30
CA THR A 43 -0.06 -5.61 19.84
C THR A 43 0.70 -4.37 19.36
N SER A 44 1.56 -4.49 18.35
CA SER A 44 2.26 -3.33 17.77
C SER A 44 1.26 -2.32 17.19
N LEU A 45 1.30 -1.07 17.68
CA LEU A 45 0.48 0.01 17.13
C LEU A 45 0.82 0.27 15.66
N LYS A 46 2.09 0.10 15.27
CA LYS A 46 2.54 0.26 13.88
C LYS A 46 1.80 -0.70 12.95
N LEU A 47 1.69 -1.96 13.35
CA LEU A 47 0.99 -2.98 12.56
C LEU A 47 -0.50 -2.65 12.46
N VAL A 48 -1.15 -2.31 13.58
CA VAL A 48 -2.58 -1.97 13.60
C VAL A 48 -2.88 -0.78 12.69
N LEU A 49 -2.15 0.32 12.83
CA LEU A 49 -2.33 1.50 11.97
C LEU A 49 -1.95 1.21 10.51
N GLY A 50 -0.93 0.37 10.27
CA GLY A 50 -0.57 -0.08 8.94
C GLY A 50 -1.72 -0.82 8.25
N VAL A 51 -2.40 -1.74 8.94
CA VAL A 51 -3.55 -2.47 8.39
C VAL A 51 -4.75 -1.54 8.18
N ILE A 52 -5.09 -0.72 9.19
CA ILE A 52 -6.21 0.23 9.09
C ILE A 52 -5.98 1.21 7.93
N GLY A 53 -4.78 1.78 7.83
CA GLY A 53 -4.48 2.73 6.77
C GLY A 53 -4.48 2.08 5.38
N LEU A 54 -4.08 0.80 5.26
CA LEU A 54 -4.18 0.06 4.01
C LEU A 54 -5.63 -0.18 3.60
N LEU A 55 -6.51 -0.47 4.56
CA LEU A 55 -7.95 -0.58 4.32
C LEU A 55 -8.53 0.76 3.84
N VAL A 56 -8.09 1.89 4.41
CA VAL A 56 -8.53 3.23 3.95
C VAL A 56 -8.12 3.46 2.49
N VAL A 57 -6.85 3.17 2.14
CA VAL A 57 -6.34 3.29 0.76
C VAL A 57 -7.10 2.37 -0.21
N PHE A 58 -7.44 1.16 0.23
CA PHE A 58 -8.22 0.21 -0.55
C PHE A 58 -9.66 0.69 -0.78
N CYS A 59 -10.35 1.12 0.29
CA CYS A 59 -11.70 1.68 0.24
C CYS A 59 -11.77 2.90 -0.67
N TYR A 60 -10.75 3.76 -0.67
CA TYR A 60 -10.67 4.89 -1.59
C TYR A 60 -10.83 4.45 -3.06
N HIS A 61 -10.12 3.39 -3.48
CA HIS A 61 -10.18 2.91 -4.86
C HIS A 61 -11.49 2.18 -5.19
N LEU A 62 -12.17 1.59 -4.20
CA LEU A 62 -13.50 1.01 -4.38
C LEU A 62 -14.58 2.08 -4.60
N PHE A 63 -14.58 3.12 -3.76
CA PHE A 63 -15.68 4.09 -3.71
C PHE A 63 -15.45 5.32 -4.58
N VAL A 64 -14.22 5.60 -5.03
CA VAL A 64 -13.97 6.73 -5.93
C VAL A 64 -14.75 6.52 -7.23
N ASN A 65 -15.58 7.50 -7.61
CA ASN A 65 -16.20 7.51 -8.92
C ASN A 65 -15.24 8.20 -9.90
N ALA A 66 -14.60 7.41 -10.77
CA ALA A 66 -13.61 7.88 -11.74
C ALA A 66 -13.69 7.01 -12.99
N SER A 67 -13.20 7.55 -14.10
CA SER A 67 -13.05 6.79 -15.35
C SER A 67 -12.19 5.52 -15.14
N PRO A 68 -12.42 4.44 -15.90
CA PRO A 68 -11.65 3.21 -15.76
C PRO A 68 -10.14 3.41 -15.91
N GLU A 69 -9.71 4.27 -16.84
CA GLU A 69 -8.29 4.64 -17.03
C GLU A 69 -7.70 5.30 -15.78
N THR A 70 -8.41 6.28 -15.22
CA THR A 70 -7.99 7.01 -14.01
C THR A 70 -7.91 6.07 -12.80
N LYS A 71 -8.88 5.16 -12.65
CA LYS A 71 -8.85 4.15 -11.57
C LYS A 71 -7.65 3.23 -11.69
N LYS A 72 -7.36 2.73 -12.91
CA LYS A 72 -6.22 1.86 -13.16
C LYS A 72 -4.91 2.60 -12.82
N LEU A 73 -4.71 3.80 -13.36
CA LEU A 73 -3.50 4.58 -13.10
C LEU A 73 -3.31 4.87 -11.60
N SER A 74 -4.37 5.34 -10.93
CA SER A 74 -4.35 5.62 -9.49
C SER A 74 -4.03 4.37 -8.67
N ALA A 75 -4.70 3.26 -8.95
CA ALA A 75 -4.51 2.01 -8.23
C ALA A 75 -3.10 1.45 -8.43
N THR A 76 -2.59 1.44 -9.66
CA THR A 76 -1.25 0.93 -9.98
C THR A 76 -0.15 1.80 -9.35
N ALA A 77 -0.29 3.13 -9.41
CA ALA A 77 0.66 4.04 -8.76
C ALA A 77 0.66 3.88 -7.23
N THR A 78 -0.53 3.84 -6.63
CA THR A 78 -0.72 3.62 -5.18
C THR A 78 -0.16 2.27 -4.75
N LEU A 79 -0.44 1.19 -5.49
CA LEU A 79 0.07 -0.15 -5.21
C LEU A 79 1.60 -0.18 -5.27
N THR A 80 2.20 0.51 -6.24
CA THR A 80 3.66 0.61 -6.36
C THR A 80 4.27 1.24 -5.10
N ILE A 81 3.67 2.32 -4.59
CA ILE A 81 4.12 3.00 -3.37
C ILE A 81 3.95 2.08 -2.15
N VAL A 82 2.79 1.44 -2.02
CA VAL A 82 2.52 0.49 -0.93
C VAL A 82 3.54 -0.66 -0.94
N TRP A 83 3.78 -1.25 -2.10
CA TRP A 83 4.72 -2.34 -2.27
C TRP A 83 6.16 -1.93 -1.95
N LEU A 84 6.62 -0.78 -2.46
CA LEU A 84 7.95 -0.24 -2.15
C LEU A 84 8.10 0.06 -0.65
N SER A 85 7.07 0.61 -0.03
CA SER A 85 7.07 0.87 1.41
C SER A 85 7.23 -0.42 2.21
N LEU A 86 6.52 -1.48 1.83
CA LEU A 86 6.67 -2.79 2.46
C LEU A 86 8.09 -3.30 2.27
N ILE A 87 8.66 -3.25 1.07
CA ILE A 87 10.04 -3.70 0.83
C ILE A 87 11.07 -2.93 1.65
N LEU A 88 10.95 -1.61 1.72
CA LEU A 88 11.94 -0.74 2.35
C LEU A 88 11.85 -0.74 3.87
N PHE A 89 10.64 -0.82 4.43
CA PHE A 89 10.42 -0.62 5.86
C PHE A 89 10.00 -1.89 6.61
N TYR A 90 9.65 -2.98 5.91
CA TYR A 90 9.39 -4.24 6.58
C TYR A 90 10.71 -4.96 6.92
N PRO A 91 10.85 -5.52 8.14
CA PRO A 91 12.10 -6.14 8.58
C PRO A 91 12.27 -7.56 8.00
N PHE A 92 12.59 -7.67 6.70
CA PHE A 92 12.84 -8.96 6.04
C PHE A 92 14.06 -9.72 6.57
N LYS A 93 15.01 -9.00 7.18
CA LYS A 93 16.31 -9.54 7.62
C LYS A 93 16.39 -9.76 9.12
N ASP A 94 15.29 -9.62 9.85
CA ASP A 94 15.29 -9.85 11.30
C ASP A 94 15.59 -11.35 11.57
N PRO A 95 16.71 -11.69 12.24
CA PRO A 95 17.04 -13.08 12.58
C PRO A 95 16.00 -13.75 13.49
N ALA A 96 15.18 -12.97 14.20
CA ALA A 96 14.08 -13.47 15.03
C ALA A 96 12.79 -13.73 14.22
N ASN A 97 12.73 -13.35 12.94
CA ASN A 97 11.56 -13.57 12.10
C ASN A 97 11.53 -15.00 11.56
N THR A 98 10.84 -15.88 12.29
CA THR A 98 10.61 -17.29 11.90
C THR A 98 9.81 -17.46 10.61
N ASN A 99 9.17 -16.40 10.11
CA ASN A 99 8.32 -16.40 8.91
C ASN A 99 8.99 -15.74 7.69
N GLY A 100 10.29 -15.45 7.72
CA GLY A 100 11.00 -14.70 6.67
C GLY A 100 10.77 -15.21 5.24
N GLY A 101 10.67 -16.53 5.04
CA GLY A 101 10.37 -17.14 3.74
C GLY A 101 8.98 -16.77 3.18
N ALA A 102 7.95 -16.81 4.01
CA ALA A 102 6.58 -16.45 3.61
C ALA A 102 6.49 -14.95 3.30
N VAL A 103 7.15 -14.10 4.11
CA VAL A 103 7.18 -12.66 3.87
C VAL A 103 7.86 -12.34 2.53
N GLY A 104 9.00 -12.98 2.24
CA GLY A 104 9.69 -12.82 0.96
C GLY A 104 8.83 -13.22 -0.24
N PHE A 105 8.09 -14.34 -0.12
CA PHE A 105 7.15 -14.78 -1.15
C PHE A 105 6.05 -13.75 -1.42
N PHE A 106 5.40 -13.22 -0.39
CA PHE A 106 4.36 -12.19 -0.56
C PHE A 106 4.91 -10.88 -1.12
N ALA A 107 6.15 -10.51 -0.77
CA ALA A 107 6.81 -9.37 -1.39
C ALA A 107 7.04 -9.58 -2.90
N LEU A 108 7.46 -10.77 -3.32
CA LEU A 108 7.64 -11.08 -4.75
C LEU A 108 6.30 -11.11 -5.51
N ILE A 109 5.26 -11.71 -4.94
CA ILE A 109 3.91 -11.68 -5.53
C ILE A 109 3.40 -10.24 -5.66
N GLY A 110 3.61 -9.40 -4.64
CA GLY A 110 3.27 -7.99 -4.71
C GLY A 110 3.98 -7.28 -5.86
N GLY A 111 5.25 -7.60 -6.08
CA GLY A 111 6.05 -7.03 -7.18
C GLY A 111 5.56 -7.49 -8.54
N LEU A 112 5.20 -8.78 -8.67
CA LEU A 112 4.57 -9.31 -9.86
C LEU A 112 3.24 -8.59 -10.16
N ALA A 113 2.40 -8.36 -9.15
CA ALA A 113 1.15 -7.62 -9.33
C ALA A 113 1.39 -6.20 -9.83
N VAL A 114 2.40 -5.49 -9.29
CA VAL A 114 2.81 -4.16 -9.77
C VAL A 114 3.20 -4.21 -11.25
N VAL A 115 4.08 -5.14 -11.63
CA VAL A 115 4.54 -5.27 -13.03
C VAL A 115 3.38 -5.59 -13.97
N VAL A 116 2.52 -6.55 -13.62
CA VAL A 116 1.38 -6.96 -14.46
C VAL A 116 0.41 -5.81 -14.66
N LEU A 117 0.11 -5.04 -13.62
CA LEU A 117 -0.81 -3.90 -13.72
C LEU A 117 -0.23 -2.75 -14.54
N TRP A 118 1.08 -2.48 -14.45
CA TRP A 118 1.75 -1.52 -15.32
C TRP A 118 1.75 -1.97 -16.78
N VAL A 119 2.10 -3.24 -17.06
CA VAL A 119 2.05 -3.80 -18.42
C VAL A 119 0.65 -3.71 -18.99
N ARG A 120 -0.38 -4.04 -18.19
CA ARG A 120 -1.78 -3.95 -18.62
C ARG A 120 -2.18 -2.51 -18.93
N PHE A 121 -1.78 -1.55 -18.09
CA PHE A 121 -2.05 -0.14 -18.31
C PHE A 121 -1.42 0.36 -19.62
N PHE A 122 -0.13 0.09 -19.85
CA PHE A 122 0.55 0.50 -21.08
C PHE A 122 0.01 -0.21 -22.33
N SER A 123 -0.41 -1.47 -22.20
CA SER A 123 -0.98 -2.23 -23.31
C SER A 123 -2.35 -1.69 -23.73
N ASP A 124 -3.18 -1.27 -22.76
CA ASP A 124 -4.49 -0.67 -23.05
C ASP A 124 -4.36 0.68 -23.78
N GLU A 125 -3.32 1.48 -23.46
CA GLU A 125 -3.02 2.75 -24.15
C GLU A 125 -2.47 2.55 -25.57
N LEU A 126 -1.65 1.51 -25.80
CA LEU A 126 -1.08 1.21 -27.13
C LEU A 126 -2.12 0.73 -28.15
N VAL A 127 -3.20 0.07 -27.70
CA VAL A 127 -4.26 -0.44 -28.58
C VAL A 127 -5.34 0.62 -28.86
N ALA A 128 -5.44 1.64 -28.00
CA ALA A 128 -6.40 2.73 -28.14
C ALA A 128 -5.89 3.91 -29.01
N ALA A 129 -4.63 3.88 -29.43
CA ALA A 129 -3.98 4.84 -30.33
C ALA A 129 -4.00 4.36 -31.79
#